data_AF-A0A8B6HRY9-F1
#
_entry.id   AF-A0A8B6HRY9-F1
#
_cell.length_a   1.000
_cell.length_b   1.000
_cell.length_c   1.000
_cell.angle_alpha   90.00
_cell.angle_beta   90.00
_cell.angle_gamma   90.00
#
_symmetry.space_group_name_H-M   'P 1'
#
loop_
_entity.id
_entity.type
_entity.pdbx_description
1 polymer ?
#
loop_
_entity_poly.entity_id
_entity_poly.type
_entity_poly.pdbx_seq_one_letter_code
_entity_poly.pdbx_strand_id
1 'polypeptide(L)'
;MENGWLSPHTLFTITTTLTCIGYLLKVYIDHYYQDTTSNRTLLDDIKTALVFAGFSYGLSPVLVSLTETISTDTIYAMTAMMLLGNLVFHHYGANAALVSEALSLNAGLFASVCLASRLHTTWHSFSTVTFSIEIFGLWPMLRRNLRKHIPQTQRWLTFLLMIITSMLLWTFSTVAAIFYITLFLFITFICPAWLVSLQPLKNNIHGPWDEAVIEEKKVS
;
A
#
# COMPACT_ATOMS: atom_id res chain seq x y z
N MET A 1 4.94 2.18 21.92
CA MET A 1 5.52 0.85 22.28
C MET A 1 5.95 0.78 23.75
N GLU A 2 5.49 1.68 24.61
CA GLU A 2 5.87 1.75 26.03
C GLU A 2 5.34 0.59 26.88
N ASN A 3 4.40 -0.20 26.36
CA ASN A 3 3.79 -1.32 27.10
C ASN A 3 4.50 -2.67 26.90
N GLY A 4 5.52 -2.78 26.02
CA GLY A 4 6.22 -4.05 25.76
C GLY A 4 5.45 -5.08 24.91
N TRP A 5 4.39 -4.67 24.20
CA TRP A 5 3.46 -5.60 23.53
C TRP A 5 4.02 -6.19 22.23
N LEU A 6 5.03 -5.57 21.62
CA LEU A 6 5.64 -6.07 20.40
C LEU A 6 7.16 -6.06 20.54
N SER A 7 7.74 -7.25 20.65
CA SER A 7 9.19 -7.36 20.64
C SER A 7 9.73 -7.05 19.23
N PRO A 8 10.87 -6.36 19.11
CA PRO A 8 11.45 -6.08 17.80
C PRO A 8 11.88 -7.37 17.08
N HIS A 9 12.25 -8.40 17.84
CA HIS A 9 12.54 -9.73 17.28
C HIS A 9 11.31 -10.37 16.65
N THR A 10 10.14 -10.31 17.30
CA THR A 10 8.90 -10.83 16.71
C THR A 10 8.54 -10.10 15.42
N LEU A 11 8.67 -8.77 15.39
CA LEU A 11 8.38 -8.00 14.18
C LEU A 11 9.35 -8.38 13.06
N PHE A 12 10.65 -8.48 13.36
CA PHE A 12 11.65 -8.91 12.39
C PHE A 12 11.37 -10.33 11.87
N THR A 13 11.05 -11.29 12.74
CA THR A 13 10.70 -12.66 12.31
C THR A 13 9.45 -12.72 11.44
N ILE A 14 8.44 -11.88 11.74
CA ILE A 14 7.24 -11.78 10.91
C ILE A 14 7.59 -11.20 9.54
N THR A 15 8.41 -10.15 9.49
CA THR A 15 8.83 -9.55 8.21
C THR A 15 9.64 -10.52 7.35
N THR A 16 10.60 -11.24 7.94
CA THR A 16 11.42 -12.19 7.18
C THR A 16 10.59 -13.37 6.67
N THR A 17 9.69 -13.91 7.50
CA THR A 17 8.79 -14.99 7.07
C THR A 17 7.81 -14.53 5.98
N LEU A 18 7.22 -13.35 6.12
CA LEU A 18 6.32 -12.78 5.11
C LEU A 18 7.05 -12.50 3.79
N THR A 19 8.27 -11.97 3.85
CA THR A 19 9.11 -11.73 2.67
C THR A 19 9.49 -13.04 1.98
N CYS A 20 9.87 -14.07 2.74
CA CYS A 20 10.15 -15.39 2.18
C CYS A 20 8.91 -15.99 1.50
N ILE A 21 7.74 -15.95 2.16
CA ILE A 21 6.49 -16.45 1.59
C ILE A 21 6.13 -15.67 0.32
N GLY A 22 6.20 -14.34 0.36
CA GLY A 22 5.92 -13.47 -0.78
C GLY A 22 6.85 -13.72 -1.96
N TYR A 23 8.15 -13.96 -1.70
CA TYR A 23 9.12 -14.30 -2.72
C TYR A 23 8.84 -15.66 -3.37
N LEU A 24 8.54 -16.68 -2.56
CA LEU A 24 8.16 -18.00 -3.08
C LEU A 24 6.89 -17.92 -3.91
N LEU A 25 5.90 -17.14 -3.48
CA LEU A 25 4.66 -16.90 -4.23
C LEU A 25 4.94 -16.23 -5.58
N LYS A 26 5.82 -15.22 -5.59
CA LYS A 26 6.24 -14.53 -6.81
C LYS A 26 6.94 -15.48 -7.78
N VAL A 27 7.92 -16.26 -7.30
CA VAL A 27 8.63 -17.25 -8.12
C VAL A 27 7.68 -18.32 -8.64
N TYR A 28 6.74 -18.80 -7.82
CA TYR A 28 5.74 -19.78 -8.23
C TYR A 28 4.83 -19.24 -9.34
N ILE A 29 4.35 -17.99 -9.21
CA ILE A 29 3.50 -17.35 -10.23
C ILE A 29 4.27 -17.13 -11.52
N ASP A 30 5.49 -16.57 -11.45
CA ASP A 30 6.33 -16.32 -12.62
C ASP A 30 6.65 -17.64 -13.35
N HIS A 31 6.91 -18.72 -12.61
CA HIS A 31 7.13 -20.05 -13.17
C HIS A 31 5.86 -20.63 -13.81
N TYR A 32 4.71 -20.56 -13.13
CA TYR A 32 3.45 -21.14 -13.60
C TYR A 32 2.92 -20.44 -14.87
N TYR A 33 3.03 -19.11 -14.94
CA TYR A 33 2.59 -18.32 -16.10
C TYR A 33 3.70 -18.12 -17.15
N GLN A 34 4.87 -18.75 -16.97
CA GLN A 34 6.03 -18.65 -17.87
C GLN A 34 6.41 -17.18 -18.16
N ASP A 35 6.26 -16.29 -17.18
CA ASP A 35 6.52 -14.85 -17.34
C ASP A 35 8.04 -14.63 -17.32
N THR A 36 8.65 -14.55 -18.52
CA THR A 36 10.10 -14.36 -18.72
C THR A 36 10.53 -12.90 -18.64
N THR A 37 9.70 -12.01 -18.09
CA THR A 37 9.99 -10.56 -18.05
C THR A 37 11.18 -10.17 -17.16
N SER A 38 11.70 -11.07 -16.31
CA SER A 38 12.82 -10.77 -15.42
C SER A 38 13.99 -11.72 -15.60
N ASN A 39 15.06 -11.25 -16.25
CA ASN A 39 16.37 -11.91 -16.30
C ASN A 39 17.19 -11.77 -15.00
N ARG A 40 16.53 -11.44 -13.87
CA ARG A 40 17.22 -11.26 -12.59
C ARG A 40 17.50 -12.61 -11.94
N THR A 41 18.73 -12.77 -11.47
CA THR A 41 19.13 -13.98 -10.74
C THR A 41 18.80 -13.85 -9.25
N LEU A 42 18.67 -14.98 -8.56
CA LEU A 42 18.50 -15.00 -7.09
C LEU A 42 19.60 -14.19 -6.38
N LEU A 43 20.81 -14.19 -6.94
CA LEU A 43 21.95 -13.45 -6.39
C LEU A 43 21.76 -11.93 -6.49
N ASP A 44 21.13 -11.43 -7.56
CA ASP A 44 20.85 -10.01 -7.71
C ASP A 44 19.81 -9.53 -6.68
N ASP A 45 18.79 -10.36 -6.43
CA ASP A 45 17.76 -10.09 -5.43
C ASP A 45 18.35 -10.12 -4.01
N ILE A 46 19.15 -11.13 -3.67
CA ILE A 46 19.84 -11.24 -2.38
C ILE A 46 20.81 -10.06 -2.18
N LYS A 47 21.58 -9.70 -3.22
CA LYS A 47 22.51 -8.55 -3.17
C LYS A 47 21.74 -7.26 -2.91
N THR A 48 20.63 -7.06 -3.61
CA THR A 48 19.77 -5.88 -3.42
C THR A 48 19.20 -5.85 -1.99
N ALA A 49 18.68 -6.98 -1.50
CA ALA A 49 18.17 -7.10 -0.14
C ALA A 49 19.24 -6.80 0.92
N LEU A 50 20.47 -7.31 0.75
CA LEU A 50 21.59 -7.04 1.65
C LEU A 50 22.00 -5.57 1.64
N VAL A 51 22.03 -4.93 0.46
CA VAL A 51 22.34 -3.49 0.35
C VAL A 51 21.27 -2.67 1.08
N PHE A 52 19.99 -2.96 0.87
CA PHE A 52 18.90 -2.26 1.56
C PHE A 52 18.93 -2.49 3.07
N ALA A 53 19.16 -3.73 3.53
CA ALA A 53 19.26 -4.05 4.95
C ALA A 53 20.46 -3.34 5.60
N GLY A 54 21.63 -3.38 4.96
CA GLY A 54 22.84 -2.73 5.46
C GLY A 54 22.68 -1.22 5.53
N PHE A 55 22.13 -0.59 4.50
CA PHE A 55 21.87 0.85 4.48
C PHE A 55 20.83 1.26 5.53
N SER A 56 19.73 0.51 5.65
CA SER A 56 18.69 0.78 6.65
C SER A 56 19.23 0.64 8.08
N TYR A 57 20.08 -0.35 8.33
CA TYR A 57 20.73 -0.54 9.62
C TYR A 57 21.73 0.59 9.93
N GLY A 58 22.57 0.97 8.97
CA GLY A 58 23.55 2.04 9.12
C GLY A 58 22.94 3.43 9.26
N LEU A 59 21.82 3.68 8.59
CA LEU A 59 21.07 4.94 8.71
C LEU A 59 20.18 5.02 9.95
N SER A 60 19.79 3.90 10.55
CA SER A 60 18.95 3.86 11.75
C SER A 60 19.40 4.83 12.86
N PRO A 61 20.69 4.82 13.31
CA PRO A 61 21.15 5.78 14.32
C PRO A 61 21.21 7.23 13.82
N VAL A 62 21.46 7.44 12.52
CA VAL A 62 21.49 8.78 11.89
C VAL A 62 20.09 9.39 11.86
N LEU A 63 19.07 8.59 11.58
CA LEU A 63 17.66 9.02 11.55
C LEU A 63 17.19 9.46 12.94
N VAL A 64 17.58 8.72 13.98
CA VAL A 64 17.26 9.07 15.36
C VAL A 64 17.95 10.38 15.75
N SER A 65 19.25 10.52 15.49
CA SER A 65 20.00 11.72 15.88
C SER A 65 19.58 12.99 15.13
N LEU A 66 19.32 12.91 13.82
CA LEU A 66 18.92 14.09 13.02
C LEU A 66 17.53 14.62 13.40
N THR A 67 16.63 13.74 13.81
CA THR A 67 15.26 14.13 14.14
C THR A 67 15.09 14.46 15.61
N GLU A 68 16.09 14.21 16.47
CA GLU A 68 16.02 14.45 17.92
C GLU A 68 15.62 15.90 18.26
N THR A 69 16.10 16.85 17.47
CA THR A 69 15.83 18.29 17.61
C THR A 69 14.42 18.70 17.16
N ILE A 70 13.69 17.82 16.48
CA ILE A 70 12.33 18.06 16.00
C ILE A 70 11.32 17.61 17.05
N SER A 71 10.30 18.44 17.30
CA SER A 71 9.25 18.13 18.27
C SER A 71 8.42 16.90 17.85
N THR A 72 7.96 16.11 18.82
CA THR A 72 7.15 14.91 18.59
C THR A 72 5.85 15.23 17.86
N ASP A 73 5.20 16.34 18.19
CA ASP A 73 3.93 16.75 17.58
C ASP A 73 4.11 17.07 16.09
N THR A 74 5.21 17.76 15.74
CA THR A 74 5.54 18.02 14.34
C THR A 74 5.87 16.75 13.57
N ILE A 75 6.52 15.77 14.20
CA ILE A 75 6.80 14.47 13.57
C ILE A 75 5.49 13.74 13.28
N TYR A 76 4.56 13.68 14.23
CA TYR A 76 3.26 13.05 14.01
C TYR A 76 2.44 13.76 12.93
N ALA A 77 2.44 15.09 12.91
CA ALA A 77 1.78 15.87 11.87
C ALA A 77 2.38 15.59 10.47
N MET A 78 3.71 15.58 10.36
CA MET A 78 4.40 15.27 9.11
C MET A 78 4.15 13.83 8.65
N THR A 79 4.22 12.85 9.55
CA THR A 79 3.88 11.45 9.26
C THR A 79 2.44 11.33 8.77
N ALA A 80 1.47 11.98 9.42
CA ALA A 80 0.07 11.95 9.00
C ALA A 80 -0.12 12.56 7.60
N MET A 81 0.44 13.75 7.35
CA MET A 81 0.37 14.38 6.02
C MET A 81 1.03 13.52 4.95
N MET A 82 2.14 12.87 5.26
CA MET A 82 2.87 12.06 4.30
C MET A 82 2.18 10.70 4.04
N LEU A 83 1.50 10.12 5.03
CA LEU A 83 0.61 8.98 4.81
C LEU A 83 -0.63 9.36 3.98
N LEU A 84 -1.20 10.55 4.20
CA LEU A 84 -2.28 11.07 3.35
C LEU A 84 -1.78 11.29 1.91
N GLY A 85 -0.58 11.85 1.74
CA GLY A 85 0.08 11.96 0.44
C GLY A 85 0.28 10.59 -0.21
N ASN A 86 0.76 9.60 0.55
CA ASN A 86 0.90 8.22 0.06
C ASN A 86 -0.44 7.70 -0.50
N LEU A 87 -1.55 7.90 0.23
CA LEU A 87 -2.89 7.49 -0.22
C LEU A 87 -3.35 8.24 -1.47
N VAL A 88 -3.19 9.56 -1.53
CA VAL A 88 -3.65 10.39 -2.67
C VAL A 88 -2.88 10.08 -3.96
N PHE A 89 -1.56 9.93 -3.86
CA PHE A 89 -0.69 9.71 -5.02
C PHE A 89 -0.56 8.24 -5.42
N HIS A 90 -1.13 7.30 -4.66
CA HIS A 90 -1.00 5.87 -4.94
C HIS A 90 -1.74 5.46 -6.22
N HIS A 91 -1.12 4.60 -7.03
CA HIS A 91 -1.73 4.07 -8.24
C HIS A 91 -2.65 2.89 -7.95
N TYR A 92 -3.96 3.18 -7.87
CA TYR A 92 -5.02 2.18 -7.67
C TYR A 92 -5.44 1.47 -8.97
N GLY A 93 -4.89 1.85 -10.13
CA GLY A 93 -5.22 1.28 -11.44
C GLY A 93 -6.21 2.09 -12.26
N ALA A 94 -6.50 3.33 -11.87
CA ALA A 94 -7.20 4.31 -12.69
C ALA A 94 -6.17 5.25 -13.35
N ASN A 95 -6.36 5.55 -14.64
CA ASN A 95 -5.54 6.52 -15.37
C ASN A 95 -5.93 7.95 -14.94
N ALA A 96 -5.50 8.35 -13.75
CA ALA A 96 -5.70 9.70 -13.23
C ALA A 96 -4.39 10.48 -13.34
N ALA A 97 -4.48 11.74 -13.79
CA ALA A 97 -3.33 12.62 -14.02
C ALA A 97 -2.51 12.95 -12.75
N LEU A 98 -3.09 12.71 -11.57
CA LEU A 98 -2.52 13.08 -10.28
C LEU A 98 -1.71 11.95 -9.62
N VAL A 99 -1.48 10.83 -10.29
CA VAL A 99 -0.95 9.62 -9.66
C VAL A 99 0.53 9.40 -9.99
N SER A 100 1.36 9.22 -8.95
CA SER A 100 2.79 8.93 -9.10
C SER A 100 3.23 7.88 -8.09
N GLU A 101 3.60 6.70 -8.60
CA GLU A 101 4.04 5.58 -7.77
C GLU A 101 5.31 5.90 -6.97
N ALA A 102 6.28 6.58 -7.60
CA ALA A 102 7.51 6.99 -6.92
C ALA A 102 7.21 7.97 -5.78
N LEU A 103 6.30 8.93 -6.00
CA LEU A 103 5.93 9.91 -4.98
C LEU A 103 5.19 9.24 -3.82
N SER A 104 4.23 8.35 -4.12
CA SER A 104 3.53 7.58 -3.11
C SER A 104 4.49 6.74 -2.26
N LEU A 105 5.40 5.99 -2.89
CA LEU A 105 6.39 5.16 -2.19
C LEU A 105 7.32 6.02 -1.31
N ASN A 106 7.85 7.11 -1.84
CA ASN A 106 8.72 8.02 -1.08
C ASN A 106 7.98 8.64 0.11
N ALA A 107 6.71 9.02 -0.07
CA ALA A 107 5.87 9.56 0.98
C ALA A 107 5.64 8.52 2.11
N GLY A 108 5.31 7.28 1.74
CA GLY A 108 5.13 6.19 2.70
C GLY A 108 6.41 5.88 3.49
N LEU A 109 7.55 5.78 2.79
CA LEU A 109 8.85 5.55 3.44
C LEU A 109 9.26 6.70 4.35
N PHE A 110 9.05 7.96 3.94
CA PHE A 110 9.35 9.11 4.78
C PHE A 110 8.48 9.11 6.04
N ALA A 111 7.19 8.82 5.92
CA ALA A 111 6.28 8.72 7.06
C ALA A 111 6.74 7.67 8.08
N SER A 112 7.12 6.49 7.58
CA SER A 112 7.64 5.39 8.37
C SER A 112 8.97 5.72 9.05
N VAL A 113 9.87 6.40 8.35
CA VAL A 113 11.15 6.86 8.89
C VAL A 113 10.95 7.88 10.01
N CYS A 114 10.05 8.85 9.81
CA CYS A 114 9.66 9.82 10.84
C CYS A 114 9.09 9.14 12.08
N LEU A 115 8.26 8.10 11.91
CA LEU A 115 7.74 7.34 13.04
C LEU A 115 8.84 6.51 13.74
N ALA A 116 9.66 5.82 12.95
CA ALA A 116 10.76 4.99 13.42
C ALA A 116 11.83 5.77 14.19
N SER A 117 12.03 7.05 13.86
CA SER A 117 13.02 7.90 14.53
C SER A 117 12.64 8.30 15.96
N ARG A 118 11.39 8.07 16.36
CA ARG A 118 10.92 8.22 17.75
C ARG A 118 11.03 6.94 18.57
N LEU A 119 11.44 5.82 17.98
CA LEU A 119 11.64 4.57 18.71
C LEU A 119 13.03 4.62 19.38
N HIS A 120 13.06 4.36 20.68
CA HIS A 120 14.27 4.50 21.50
C HIS A 120 15.38 3.50 21.17
N THR A 121 15.10 2.39 20.49
CA THR A 121 16.13 1.39 20.16
C THR A 121 16.35 1.29 18.66
N THR A 122 17.63 1.25 18.26
CA THR A 122 18.07 1.11 16.87
C THR A 122 17.45 -0.13 16.19
N TRP A 123 17.22 -1.18 16.96
CA TRP A 123 16.63 -2.44 16.50
C TRP A 123 15.12 -2.29 16.20
N HIS A 124 14.40 -1.52 17.01
CA HIS A 124 13.02 -1.16 16.76
C HIS A 124 12.87 -0.29 15.50
N SER A 125 13.74 0.70 15.33
CA SER A 125 13.71 1.58 14.15
C SER A 125 14.06 0.81 12.87
N PHE A 126 15.09 -0.05 12.90
CA PHE A 126 15.48 -0.89 11.77
C PHE A 126 14.36 -1.83 11.32
N SER A 127 13.75 -2.56 12.27
CA SER A 127 12.68 -3.49 11.97
C SER A 127 11.43 -2.78 11.42
N THR A 128 11.09 -1.60 11.95
CA THR A 128 9.97 -0.77 11.47
C THR A 128 10.20 -0.27 10.04
N VAL A 129 11.41 0.22 9.72
CA VAL A 129 11.75 0.67 8.36
C VAL A 129 11.74 -0.51 7.38
N THR A 130 12.29 -1.65 7.77
CA THR A 130 12.28 -2.87 6.94
C THR A 130 10.85 -3.33 6.62
N PHE A 131 9.99 -3.39 7.64
CA PHE A 131 8.57 -3.69 7.46
C PHE A 131 7.84 -2.68 6.57
N SER A 132 8.25 -1.41 6.64
CA SER A 132 7.67 -0.36 5.81
C SER A 132 8.03 -0.52 4.34
N ILE A 133 9.28 -0.90 4.03
CA ILE A 133 9.70 -1.26 2.67
C ILE A 133 8.89 -2.45 2.16
N GLU A 134 8.62 -3.43 3.01
CA GLU A 134 7.78 -4.58 2.68
C GLU A 134 6.33 -4.16 2.36
N ILE A 135 5.69 -3.34 3.20
CA ILE A 135 4.30 -2.89 3.01
C ILE A 135 4.13 -1.92 1.83
N PHE A 136 5.02 -0.94 1.66
CA PHE A 136 4.86 0.13 0.68
C PHE A 136 5.55 -0.17 -0.66
N GLY A 137 6.56 -1.04 -0.67
CA GLY A 137 7.33 -1.38 -1.87
C GLY A 137 7.00 -2.79 -2.40
N LEU A 138 7.31 -3.82 -1.62
CA LEU A 138 7.22 -5.21 -2.09
C LEU A 138 5.77 -5.68 -2.23
N TRP A 139 4.92 -5.33 -1.27
CA TRP A 139 3.54 -5.80 -1.24
C TRP A 139 2.68 -5.26 -2.39
N PRO A 140 2.71 -3.96 -2.78
CA PRO A 140 2.00 -3.47 -3.95
C PRO A 140 2.50 -4.11 -5.25
N MET A 141 3.82 -4.35 -5.36
CA MET A 141 4.41 -5.04 -6.50
C MET A 141 3.89 -6.48 -6.63
N LEU A 142 3.88 -7.23 -5.52
CA LEU A 142 3.33 -8.59 -5.47
C LEU A 142 1.85 -8.58 -5.87
N ARG A 143 1.04 -7.69 -5.30
CA ARG A 143 -0.39 -7.59 -5.65
C ARG A 143 -0.63 -7.28 -7.12
N ARG A 144 0.18 -6.44 -7.74
CA ARG A 144 0.07 -6.10 -9.17
C ARG A 144 0.39 -7.30 -10.04
N ASN A 145 1.43 -8.07 -9.72
CA ASN A 145 1.75 -9.31 -10.41
C ASN A 145 0.60 -10.33 -10.26
N LEU A 146 0.07 -10.51 -9.04
CA LEU A 146 -1.10 -11.36 -8.81
C LEU A 146 -2.32 -10.90 -9.62
N ARG A 147 -2.61 -9.59 -9.65
CA ARG A 147 -3.74 -9.03 -10.41
C ARG A 147 -3.60 -9.25 -11.91
N LYS A 148 -2.38 -9.11 -12.46
CA LYS A 148 -2.07 -9.31 -13.88
C LYS A 148 -2.43 -10.72 -14.34
N HIS A 149 -2.08 -11.72 -13.53
CA HIS A 149 -2.30 -13.13 -13.88
C HIS A 149 -3.64 -13.69 -13.42
N ILE A 150 -4.09 -13.33 -12.21
CA ILE A 150 -5.31 -13.85 -11.58
C ILE A 150 -6.13 -12.69 -10.98
N PRO A 151 -6.95 -11.99 -11.79
CA PRO A 151 -7.66 -10.79 -11.35
C PRO A 151 -8.68 -11.04 -10.23
N GLN A 152 -9.22 -12.27 -10.15
CA GLN A 152 -10.19 -12.64 -9.12
C GLN A 152 -9.59 -12.64 -7.72
N THR A 153 -8.29 -12.96 -7.59
CA THR A 153 -7.56 -13.00 -6.32
C THR A 153 -7.57 -11.65 -5.61
N GLN A 154 -7.62 -10.55 -6.37
CA GLN A 154 -7.64 -9.21 -5.78
C GLN A 154 -8.87 -8.97 -4.91
N ARG A 155 -10.05 -9.48 -5.29
CA ARG A 155 -11.27 -9.34 -4.47
C ARG A 155 -11.11 -10.07 -3.14
N TRP A 156 -10.71 -11.34 -3.20
CA TRP A 156 -10.48 -12.16 -2.01
C TRP A 156 -9.41 -11.58 -1.09
N LEU A 157 -8.31 -11.09 -1.66
CA LEU A 157 -7.23 -10.47 -0.92
C LEU A 157 -7.69 -9.20 -0.18
N THR A 158 -8.51 -8.36 -0.82
CA THR A 158 -9.06 -7.17 -0.17
C THR A 158 -10.02 -7.53 0.97
N PHE A 159 -10.89 -8.52 0.78
CA PHE A 159 -11.78 -9.01 1.85
C PHE A 159 -10.99 -9.58 3.04
N LEU A 160 -10.00 -10.43 2.76
CA LEU A 160 -9.15 -11.03 3.79
C LEU A 160 -8.41 -9.94 4.59
N LEU A 161 -7.82 -8.96 3.91
CA LEU A 161 -7.15 -7.85 4.60
C LEU A 161 -8.11 -6.99 5.39
N MET A 162 -9.30 -6.71 4.87
CA MET A 162 -10.30 -5.94 5.59
C MET A 162 -10.70 -6.64 6.90
N ILE A 163 -10.86 -7.96 6.89
CA ILE A 163 -11.13 -8.76 8.10
C ILE A 163 -9.95 -8.69 9.05
N ILE A 164 -8.73 -8.96 8.58
CA ILE A 164 -7.52 -8.93 9.41
C ILE A 164 -7.33 -7.54 10.04
N THR A 165 -7.37 -6.47 9.26
CA THR A 165 -7.22 -5.10 9.77
C THR A 165 -8.31 -4.76 10.76
N SER A 166 -9.57 -5.16 10.53
CA SER A 166 -10.67 -4.94 11.48
C SER A 166 -10.45 -5.69 12.79
N MET A 167 -9.98 -6.93 12.74
CA MET A 167 -9.66 -7.73 13.94
C MET A 167 -8.51 -7.10 14.74
N LEU A 168 -7.43 -6.67 14.07
CA LEU A 168 -6.30 -6.00 14.72
C LEU A 168 -6.70 -4.64 15.31
N LEU A 169 -7.54 -3.86 14.63
CA LEU A 169 -8.03 -2.59 15.19
C LEU A 169 -8.93 -2.85 16.39
N TRP A 170 -9.76 -3.89 16.36
CA TRP A 170 -10.66 -4.21 17.47
C TRP A 170 -9.92 -4.51 18.77
N THR A 171 -8.74 -5.15 18.70
CA THR A 171 -7.92 -5.43 19.88
C THR A 171 -7.24 -4.18 20.45
N PHE A 172 -7.03 -3.13 19.64
CA PHE A 172 -6.40 -1.88 20.07
C PHE A 172 -7.43 -0.81 20.48
N SER A 173 -8.43 -0.59 19.65
CA SER A 173 -9.50 0.40 19.88
C SER A 173 -10.75 0.05 19.06
N THR A 174 -11.84 -0.22 19.79
CA THR A 174 -13.16 -0.50 19.20
C THR A 174 -13.68 0.67 18.36
N VAL A 175 -13.44 1.91 18.80
CA VAL A 175 -13.85 3.13 18.08
C VAL A 175 -13.13 3.21 16.73
N ALA A 176 -11.82 2.96 16.70
CA ALA A 176 -11.05 2.95 15.45
C ALA A 176 -11.54 1.85 14.49
N ALA A 177 -11.84 0.65 15.01
CA ALA A 177 -12.36 -0.46 14.22
C ALA A 177 -13.71 -0.12 13.55
N ILE A 178 -14.65 0.44 14.31
CA ILE A 178 -15.97 0.85 13.80
C ILE A 178 -15.81 1.93 12.72
N PHE A 179 -14.95 2.93 12.96
CA PHE A 179 -14.68 3.98 11.98
C PHE A 179 -14.09 3.40 10.68
N TYR A 180 -13.11 2.51 10.79
CA TYR A 180 -12.50 1.83 9.65
C TYR A 180 -13.52 1.02 8.83
N ILE A 181 -14.34 0.20 9.47
CA ILE A 181 -15.37 -0.62 8.78
C ILE A 181 -16.38 0.29 8.08
N THR A 182 -16.86 1.33 8.76
CA THR A 182 -17.84 2.28 8.21
C THR A 182 -17.27 2.99 6.98
N LEU A 183 -16.05 3.50 7.07
CA LEU A 183 -15.36 4.17 5.97
C LEU A 183 -15.09 3.20 4.80
N PHE A 184 -14.69 1.97 5.09
CA PHE A 184 -14.47 0.95 4.06
C PHE A 184 -15.77 0.62 3.29
N LEU A 185 -16.88 0.40 3.99
CA LEU A 185 -18.18 0.15 3.37
C LEU A 185 -18.66 1.36 2.57
N PHE A 186 -18.44 2.56 3.09
CA PHE A 186 -18.78 3.80 2.39
C PHE A 186 -18.00 3.94 1.07
N ILE A 187 -16.68 3.78 1.09
CA ILE A 187 -15.85 3.90 -0.12
C ILE A 187 -16.16 2.78 -1.12
N THR A 188 -16.42 1.56 -0.65
CA THR A 188 -16.57 0.39 -1.52
C THR A 188 -17.95 0.29 -2.17
N PHE A 189 -19.02 0.67 -1.44
CA PHE A 189 -20.40 0.48 -1.92
C PHE A 189 -21.13 1.80 -2.13
N ILE A 190 -21.08 2.70 -1.14
CA ILE A 190 -21.86 3.94 -1.16
C ILE A 190 -21.34 4.90 -2.22
N CYS A 191 -20.02 5.13 -2.26
CA CYS A 191 -19.40 6.05 -3.23
C CYS A 191 -19.64 5.62 -4.69
N PRO A 192 -19.43 4.36 -5.10
CA PRO A 192 -19.75 3.92 -6.46
C PRO A 192 -21.26 3.99 -6.76
N ALA A 193 -22.13 3.58 -5.82
CA ALA A 193 -23.58 3.66 -6.03
C ALA A 193 -24.04 5.13 -6.22
N TRP A 194 -23.46 6.04 -5.44
CA TRP A 194 -23.69 7.47 -5.57
C TRP A 194 -23.20 8.00 -6.92
N LEU A 195 -21.97 7.63 -7.33
CA LEU A 195 -21.42 8.00 -8.64
C LEU A 195 -22.28 7.50 -9.80
N VAL A 196 -22.74 6.24 -9.78
CA VAL A 196 -23.64 5.69 -10.80
C VAL A 196 -24.98 6.42 -10.81
N SER A 197 -25.53 6.76 -9.64
CA SER A 197 -26.78 7.52 -9.53
C SER A 197 -26.66 8.94 -10.09
N LEU A 198 -25.46 9.52 -10.07
CA LEU A 198 -25.16 10.84 -10.65
C LEU A 198 -24.82 10.79 -12.15
N GLN A 199 -24.48 9.63 -12.72
CA GLN A 199 -24.22 9.50 -14.15
C GLN A 199 -25.35 10.03 -15.06
N PRO A 200 -26.66 9.78 -14.81
CA PRO A 200 -27.73 10.32 -15.66
C PRO A 200 -27.91 11.84 -15.56
N LEU A 201 -27.40 12.49 -14.51
CA LEU A 201 -27.45 13.95 -14.36
C LEU A 201 -26.33 14.65 -15.15
N LYS A 202 -25.41 13.89 -15.75
CA LYS A 202 -24.35 14.45 -16.58
C LYS A 202 -24.97 14.95 -17.88
N ASN A 203 -25.03 16.28 -18.01
CA ASN A 203 -25.52 16.92 -19.23
C ASN A 203 -24.52 16.63 -20.37
N ASN A 204 -24.91 15.79 -21.32
CA ASN A 204 -24.06 15.48 -22.47
C ASN A 204 -24.23 16.59 -23.49
N ILE A 205 -23.20 17.42 -23.69
CA ILE A 205 -23.23 18.47 -24.70
C ILE A 205 -22.99 17.79 -26.04
N HIS A 206 -24.09 17.49 -26.74
CA HIS A 206 -24.04 16.95 -28.09
C HIS A 206 -23.43 18.00 -29.03
N GLY A 207 -22.22 17.71 -29.51
CA GLY A 207 -21.58 18.51 -30.55
C GLY A 207 -22.15 18.18 -31.93
N PRO A 208 -21.94 19.03 -32.95
CA PRO A 208 -22.37 18.75 -34.32
C PRO A 208 -21.64 17.55 -34.99
N TRP A 209 -20.76 16.87 -34.26
CA TRP A 209 -19.95 15.72 -34.69
C TRP A 209 -20.23 14.48 -33.84
N ASP A 210 -21.31 14.45 -33.07
CA ASP A 210 -21.67 13.32 -32.21
C ASP A 210 -22.11 12.10 -33.05
N GLU A 211 -21.95 10.89 -32.51
CA GLU A 211 -22.19 9.65 -33.27
C GLU A 211 -23.66 9.56 -33.73
N ALA A 212 -23.85 9.20 -35.01
CA ALA A 212 -25.17 9.08 -35.62
C ALA A 212 -25.97 7.93 -34.97
N VAL A 213 -27.08 8.25 -34.33
CA VAL A 213 -28.01 7.26 -33.78
C VAL A 213 -28.75 6.60 -34.95
N ILE A 214 -28.55 5.29 -35.14
CA ILE A 214 -29.23 4.50 -36.17
C ILE A 214 -30.62 4.13 -35.65
N GLU A 215 -31.65 4.84 -36.10
CA GLU A 215 -33.03 4.41 -35.85
C GLU A 215 -33.44 3.31 -36.84
N GLU A 216 -33.57 2.08 -36.35
CA GLU A 216 -34.16 0.99 -37.12
C GLU A 216 -35.66 1.27 -37.31
N LYS A 217 -36.04 1.75 -38.50
CA LYS A 217 -37.44 1.84 -38.91
C LYS A 217 -38.04 0.44 -38.95
N LYS A 218 -38.93 0.13 -37.99
CA LYS A 218 -39.88 -0.99 -38.14
C LYS A 218 -40.79 -0.68 -39.33
N VAL A 219 -40.57 -1.39 -40.42
CA VAL A 219 -41.43 -1.36 -41.61
C VAL A 219 -42.74 -2.05 -41.22
N SER A 220 -43.79 -1.26 -41.03
CA SER A 220 -45.18 -1.72 -40.89
C SER A 220 -45.80 -1.96 -42.26
#